data_AF-A0A7S0V8N3-F1
#
_entry.id   AF-A0A7S0V8N3-F1
#
_cell.length_a   1.000
_cell.length_b   1.000
_cell.length_c   1.000
_cell.angle_alpha   90.00
_cell.angle_beta   90.00
_cell.angle_gamma   90.00
#
_symmetry.space_group_name_H-M   'P 1'
#
loop_
_entity.id
_entity.type
_entity.pdbx_description
1 polymer ?
#
loop_
_entity_poly.entity_id
_entity_poly.type
_entity_poly.pdbx_seq_one_letter_code
_entity_poly.pdbx_strand_id
1 'polypeptide(L)'
;GTRRIMTKFTHDTLMDAVRHGLLSTAYGLRNGVHYGVKIRAPHALVMTLLFKSNQPIRKNFEGILKMTFVHARNLGGFVLIYKGLLALGRAAHAISGIPLLTPPGTPAAAWHALLAGWIGGMLVWAKHSSVNEQIVMYLFSRVCVGFAKLLARRGVRPFSDWTFARAYPFFAAAVWAAVMWLFERHPKVLQPSLEQSMVYLYHDTNAWSRDCQELAPSI
;
A
#
# COMPACT_ATOMS: atom_id res chain seq x y z
N GLY A 1 -9.31 -1.11 52.52
CA GLY A 1 -10.38 -1.19 51.50
C GLY A 1 -9.97 -0.57 50.17
N THR A 2 -9.66 0.72 50.17
CA THR A 2 -9.50 1.57 48.97
C THR A 2 -8.40 1.14 47.99
N ARG A 3 -7.22 0.72 48.48
CA ARG A 3 -6.12 0.21 47.62
C ARG A 3 -6.51 -1.04 46.83
N ARG A 4 -7.27 -1.96 47.45
CA ARG A 4 -7.70 -3.23 46.83
C ARG A 4 -8.81 -3.01 45.79
N ILE A 5 -9.65 -1.99 45.97
CA ILE A 5 -10.69 -1.58 45.02
C ILE A 5 -10.06 -0.89 43.82
N MET A 6 -9.10 0.01 44.06
CA MET A 6 -8.40 0.74 43.00
C MET A 6 -7.59 -0.24 42.13
N THR A 7 -6.83 -1.17 42.71
CA THR A 7 -6.10 -2.19 41.95
C THR A 7 -7.01 -3.12 41.14
N LYS A 8 -8.20 -3.45 41.65
CA LYS A 8 -9.16 -4.29 40.95
C LYS A 8 -9.76 -3.54 39.76
N PHE A 9 -10.10 -2.27 39.95
CA PHE A 9 -10.59 -1.38 38.88
C PHE A 9 -9.56 -1.17 37.77
N THR A 10 -8.27 -0.99 38.11
CA THR A 10 -7.19 -0.92 37.11
C THR A 10 -6.95 -2.25 36.38
N HIS A 11 -7.17 -3.38 37.07
CA HIS A 11 -7.00 -4.70 36.47
C HIS A 11 -8.12 -5.01 35.46
N ASP A 12 -9.37 -4.69 35.81
CA ASP A 12 -10.52 -4.89 34.93
C ASP A 12 -10.43 -4.00 33.67
N THR A 13 -10.01 -2.74 33.82
CA THR A 13 -9.77 -1.83 32.67
C THR A 13 -8.58 -2.25 31.80
N LEU A 14 -7.52 -2.81 32.38
CA LEU A 14 -6.39 -3.35 31.63
C LEU A 14 -6.81 -4.60 30.83
N MET A 15 -7.55 -5.51 31.44
CA MET A 15 -8.01 -6.73 30.80
C MET A 15 -8.98 -6.43 29.65
N ASP A 16 -9.87 -5.46 29.82
CA ASP A 16 -10.74 -4.99 28.74
C ASP A 16 -9.93 -4.32 27.61
N ALA A 17 -8.93 -3.50 27.93
CA ALA A 17 -8.07 -2.88 26.93
C ALA A 17 -7.26 -3.92 26.13
N VAL A 18 -6.75 -4.96 26.79
CA VAL A 18 -6.02 -6.07 26.15
C VAL A 18 -6.97 -6.89 25.28
N ARG A 19 -8.16 -7.25 25.79
CA ARG A 19 -9.18 -8.00 25.02
C ARG A 19 -9.63 -7.24 23.78
N HIS A 20 -9.93 -5.95 23.91
CA HIS A 20 -10.25 -5.08 22.78
C HIS A 20 -9.09 -4.95 21.80
N GLY A 21 -7.85 -4.86 22.29
CA GLY A 21 -6.65 -4.83 21.47
C GLY A 21 -6.48 -6.10 20.63
N LEU A 22 -6.61 -7.27 21.26
CA LEU A 22 -6.50 -8.57 20.60
C LEU A 22 -7.61 -8.79 19.57
N LEU A 23 -8.86 -8.51 19.94
CA LEU A 23 -10.01 -8.63 19.02
C LEU A 23 -9.85 -7.67 17.83
N SER A 24 -9.54 -6.39 18.08
CA SER A 24 -9.32 -5.39 17.03
C SER A 24 -8.18 -5.79 16.09
N THR A 25 -7.15 -6.43 16.63
CA THR A 25 -6.02 -6.94 15.86
C THR A 25 -6.43 -8.13 14.99
N ALA A 26 -7.15 -9.10 15.54
CA ALA A 26 -7.67 -10.26 14.79
C ALA A 26 -8.64 -9.82 13.67
N TYR A 27 -9.58 -8.90 13.96
CA TYR A 27 -10.46 -8.33 12.95
C TYR A 27 -9.69 -7.54 11.89
N GLY A 28 -8.67 -6.77 12.30
CA GLY A 28 -7.79 -6.05 11.40
C GLY A 28 -7.04 -6.97 10.44
N LEU A 29 -6.50 -8.07 10.96
CA LEU A 29 -5.82 -9.11 10.18
C LEU A 29 -6.76 -9.71 9.12
N ARG A 30 -7.97 -10.13 9.53
CA ARG A 30 -9.00 -10.66 8.61
C ARG A 30 -9.34 -9.64 7.52
N ASN A 31 -9.56 -8.39 7.90
CA ASN A 31 -9.91 -7.33 6.95
C ASN A 31 -8.77 -7.05 5.96
N GLY A 32 -7.53 -7.04 6.43
CA GLY A 32 -6.34 -6.88 5.58
C GLY A 32 -6.22 -8.02 4.56
N VAL A 33 -6.33 -9.26 5.00
CA VAL A 33 -6.30 -10.44 4.11
C VAL A 33 -7.43 -10.38 3.08
N HIS A 34 -8.66 -10.15 3.53
CA HIS A 34 -9.84 -10.10 2.68
C HIS A 34 -9.77 -8.97 1.64
N TYR A 35 -9.32 -7.79 2.04
CA TYR A 35 -9.15 -6.65 1.14
C TYR A 35 -8.05 -6.92 0.10
N GLY A 36 -6.91 -7.46 0.53
CA GLY A 36 -5.80 -7.80 -0.36
C GLY A 36 -6.19 -8.81 -1.44
N VAL A 37 -6.96 -9.84 -1.07
CA VAL A 37 -7.47 -10.83 -2.04
C VAL A 37 -8.45 -10.17 -3.02
N LYS A 38 -9.41 -9.38 -2.52
CA LYS A 38 -10.47 -8.77 -3.35
C LYS A 38 -9.95 -7.86 -4.46
N ILE A 39 -8.89 -7.10 -4.20
CA ILE A 39 -8.37 -6.15 -5.19
C ILE A 39 -7.33 -6.81 -6.08
N ARG A 40 -6.43 -7.62 -5.50
CA ARG A 40 -5.28 -8.13 -6.25
C ARG A 40 -5.64 -9.31 -7.14
N ALA A 41 -6.55 -10.19 -6.72
CA ALA A 41 -6.90 -11.35 -7.52
C ALA A 41 -7.51 -10.95 -8.88
N PRO A 42 -8.49 -10.02 -8.97
CA PRO A 42 -9.02 -9.57 -10.25
C PRO A 42 -7.97 -8.85 -11.10
N HIS A 43 -7.15 -7.99 -10.49
CA HIS A 43 -6.08 -7.29 -11.21
C HIS A 43 -5.07 -8.27 -11.82
N ALA A 44 -4.57 -9.23 -11.05
CA ALA A 44 -3.62 -10.23 -11.53
C ALA A 44 -4.23 -11.13 -12.61
N LEU A 45 -5.53 -11.43 -12.52
CA LEU A 45 -6.26 -12.15 -13.55
C LEU A 45 -6.28 -11.36 -14.86
N VAL A 46 -6.72 -10.10 -14.84
CA VAL A 46 -6.79 -9.25 -16.04
C VAL A 46 -5.42 -9.08 -16.68
N MET A 47 -4.38 -8.80 -15.91
CA MET A 47 -3.02 -8.62 -16.44
C MET A 47 -2.46 -9.90 -17.07
N THR A 48 -2.80 -11.07 -16.51
CA THR A 48 -2.38 -12.36 -17.07
C THR A 48 -3.14 -12.69 -18.35
N LEU A 49 -4.43 -12.40 -18.41
CA LEU A 49 -5.24 -12.57 -19.61
C LEU A 49 -4.76 -11.66 -20.75
N LEU A 50 -4.42 -10.40 -20.46
CA LEU A 50 -4.03 -9.42 -21.47
C LEU A 50 -2.61 -9.63 -22.01
N PHE A 51 -1.65 -9.94 -21.12
CA PHE A 51 -0.23 -9.91 -21.48
C PHE A 51 0.50 -11.26 -21.36
N LYS A 52 -0.16 -12.34 -20.94
CA LYS A 52 0.46 -13.66 -20.74
C LYS A 52 -0.31 -14.82 -21.39
N SER A 53 -0.94 -14.56 -22.54
CA SER A 53 -1.76 -15.54 -23.28
C SER A 53 -0.98 -16.79 -23.73
N ASN A 54 0.33 -16.70 -23.92
CA ASN A 54 1.16 -17.80 -24.45
C ASN A 54 1.72 -18.77 -23.37
N GLN A 55 1.31 -18.64 -22.09
CA GLN A 55 1.75 -19.52 -21.01
C GLN A 55 0.69 -20.56 -20.63
N PRO A 56 1.09 -21.77 -20.15
CA PRO A 56 0.13 -22.76 -19.67
C PRO A 56 -0.78 -22.18 -18.58
N ILE A 57 -2.09 -22.39 -18.71
CA ILE A 57 -3.12 -21.87 -17.77
C ILE A 57 -2.78 -22.18 -16.31
N ARG A 58 -2.22 -23.37 -16.05
CA ARG A 58 -1.78 -23.78 -14.72
C ARG A 58 -0.71 -22.86 -14.14
N LYS A 59 0.34 -22.53 -14.91
CA LYS A 59 1.43 -21.65 -14.45
C LYS A 59 0.93 -20.22 -14.21
N ASN A 60 0.02 -19.77 -15.06
CA ASN A 60 -0.67 -18.49 -14.93
C ASN A 60 -1.49 -18.42 -13.62
N PHE A 61 -2.29 -19.45 -13.35
CA PHE A 61 -3.10 -19.53 -12.13
C PHE A 61 -2.25 -19.64 -10.86
N GLU A 62 -1.21 -20.49 -10.86
CA GLU A 62 -0.25 -20.60 -9.75
C GLU A 62 0.45 -19.26 -9.47
N GLY A 63 0.84 -18.53 -10.53
CA GLY A 63 1.41 -17.19 -10.42
C GLY A 63 0.45 -16.17 -9.80
N ILE A 64 -0.80 -16.15 -10.26
CA ILE A 64 -1.86 -15.26 -9.72
C ILE A 64 -2.09 -15.55 -8.24
N LEU A 65 -2.28 -16.82 -7.87
CA LEU A 65 -2.51 -17.23 -6.49
C LEU A 65 -1.33 -16.87 -5.60
N LYS A 66 -0.09 -17.14 -6.03
CA LYS A 66 1.11 -16.82 -5.27
C LYS A 66 1.24 -15.31 -5.03
N MET A 67 1.05 -14.49 -6.07
CA MET A 67 1.13 -13.03 -5.98
C MET A 67 0.04 -12.47 -5.07
N THR A 68 -1.17 -13.01 -5.15
CA THR A 68 -2.30 -12.64 -4.30
C THR A 68 -2.06 -13.02 -2.85
N PHE A 69 -1.58 -14.24 -2.61
CA PHE A 69 -1.29 -14.73 -1.27
C PHE A 69 -0.17 -13.93 -0.60
N VAL A 70 0.93 -13.64 -1.31
CA VAL A 70 2.01 -12.80 -0.79
C VAL A 70 1.49 -11.42 -0.39
N HIS A 71 0.68 -10.79 -1.24
CA HIS A 71 0.09 -9.49 -0.92
C HIS A 71 -0.83 -9.55 0.30
N ALA A 72 -1.76 -10.51 0.33
CA ALA A 72 -2.73 -10.65 1.41
C ALA A 72 -2.04 -10.98 2.75
N ARG A 73 -1.03 -11.86 2.73
CA ARG A 73 -0.20 -12.18 3.89
C ARG A 73 0.54 -10.95 4.39
N ASN A 74 1.17 -10.18 3.50
CA ASN A 74 1.89 -8.97 3.89
C ASN A 74 0.94 -7.94 4.49
N LEU A 75 -0.20 -7.67 3.85
CA LEU A 75 -1.17 -6.70 4.35
C LEU A 75 -1.73 -7.11 5.72
N GLY A 76 -2.08 -8.39 5.88
CA GLY A 76 -2.52 -8.94 7.15
C GLY A 76 -1.43 -8.85 8.24
N GLY A 77 -0.21 -9.26 7.92
CA GLY A 77 0.93 -9.20 8.83
C GLY A 77 1.26 -7.77 9.27
N PHE A 78 1.14 -6.79 8.37
CA PHE A 78 1.35 -5.39 8.70
C PHE A 78 0.32 -4.90 9.71
N VAL A 79 -0.96 -5.20 9.51
CA VAL A 79 -2.02 -4.81 10.45
C VAL A 79 -1.82 -5.47 11.81
N LEU A 80 -1.42 -6.75 11.83
CA LEU A 80 -1.11 -7.49 13.06
C LEU A 80 0.01 -6.81 13.84
N ILE A 81 1.15 -6.54 13.20
CA ILE A 81 2.31 -5.89 13.83
C ILE A 81 1.96 -4.47 14.28
N TYR A 82 1.34 -3.67 13.41
CA TYR A 82 0.99 -2.29 13.72
C TYR A 82 0.05 -2.20 14.92
N LYS A 83 -1.06 -2.94 14.93
CA LYS A 83 -2.01 -2.92 16.04
C LYS A 83 -1.42 -3.54 17.31
N GLY A 84 -0.58 -4.57 17.17
CA GLY A 84 0.17 -5.15 18.29
C GLY A 84 1.08 -4.12 18.96
N LEU A 85 1.87 -3.39 18.19
CA LEU A 85 2.75 -2.32 18.71
C LEU A 85 1.96 -1.18 19.36
N LEU A 86 0.81 -0.79 18.80
CA LEU A 86 -0.05 0.20 19.43
C LEU A 86 -0.66 -0.30 20.75
N ALA A 87 -1.07 -1.56 20.82
CA ALA A 87 -1.58 -2.17 22.04
C ALA A 87 -0.51 -2.22 23.13
N LEU A 88 0.73 -2.60 22.77
CA LEU A 88 1.88 -2.56 23.67
C LEU A 88 2.20 -1.14 24.16
N GLY A 89 2.21 -0.14 23.28
CA GLY A 89 2.43 1.25 23.66
C GLY A 89 1.34 1.79 24.61
N ARG A 90 0.09 1.36 24.44
CA ARG A 90 -1.00 1.71 25.37
C ARG A 90 -0.86 1.01 26.72
N ALA A 91 -0.48 -0.26 26.72
CA ALA A 91 -0.22 -1.00 27.96
C ALA A 91 0.92 -0.35 28.76
N ALA A 92 2.00 0.07 28.07
CA ALA A 92 3.11 0.80 28.71
C ALA A 92 2.63 2.12 29.33
N HIS A 93 1.85 2.93 28.62
CA HIS A 93 1.29 4.17 29.15
C HIS A 93 0.39 3.94 30.38
N ALA A 94 -0.43 2.89 30.35
CA ALA A 94 -1.30 2.52 31.47
C ALA A 94 -0.50 2.12 32.72
N ILE A 95 0.58 1.34 32.54
CA ILE A 95 1.48 0.92 33.64
C ILE A 95 2.24 2.12 34.21
N SER A 96 2.64 3.08 33.36
CA SER A 96 3.32 4.31 33.78
C SER A 96 2.39 5.36 34.41
N GLY A 97 1.08 5.09 34.52
CA GLY A 97 0.11 6.01 35.12
C GLY A 97 -0.21 7.24 34.26
N ILE A 98 0.14 7.24 32.97
CA ILE A 98 -0.15 8.33 32.04
C ILE A 98 -1.60 8.17 31.56
N PRO A 99 -2.48 9.18 31.71
CA PRO A 99 -3.87 9.07 31.30
C PRO A 99 -3.98 8.86 29.78
N LEU A 100 -4.77 7.85 29.38
CA LEU A 100 -5.05 7.55 27.98
C LEU A 100 -6.18 8.47 27.48
N LEU A 101 -5.82 9.59 26.84
CA LEU A 101 -6.80 10.53 26.27
C LEU A 101 -7.44 10.04 24.96
N THR A 102 -6.96 8.94 24.38
CA THR A 102 -7.38 8.48 23.05
C THR A 102 -8.24 7.20 23.09
N PRO A 103 -9.23 7.06 22.18
CA PRO A 103 -10.15 5.92 22.14
C PRO A 103 -9.45 4.56 22.03
N PRO A 104 -10.09 3.47 22.49
CA PRO A 104 -9.57 2.11 22.30
C PRO A 104 -9.27 1.82 20.82
N GLY A 105 -8.11 1.23 20.54
CA GLY A 105 -7.66 0.92 19.18
C GLY A 105 -6.98 2.07 18.43
N THR A 106 -6.83 3.24 19.05
CA THR A 106 -6.04 4.36 18.51
C THR A 106 -4.69 4.52 19.21
N PRO A 107 -3.68 5.11 18.56
CA PRO A 107 -2.40 5.41 19.18
C PRO A 107 -2.56 6.27 20.45
N ALA A 108 -1.82 5.97 21.52
CA ALA A 108 -1.82 6.81 22.72
C ALA A 108 -1.21 8.19 22.46
N ALA A 109 -0.21 8.26 21.58
CA ALA A 109 0.39 9.49 21.08
C ALA A 109 0.62 9.36 19.56
N ALA A 110 0.64 10.49 18.84
CA ALA A 110 0.80 10.50 17.38
C ALA A 110 2.11 9.82 16.92
N TRP A 111 3.20 9.95 17.69
CA TRP A 111 4.48 9.34 17.37
C TRP A 111 4.47 7.80 17.49
N HIS A 112 3.58 7.22 18.30
CA HIS A 112 3.41 5.76 18.35
C HIS A 112 2.95 5.20 17.01
N ALA A 113 2.09 5.93 16.28
CA ALA A 113 1.67 5.53 14.94
C ALA A 113 2.83 5.56 13.95
N LEU A 114 3.68 6.59 14.04
CA LEU A 114 4.84 6.74 13.18
C LEU A 114 5.84 5.59 13.40
N LEU A 115 6.20 5.31 14.66
CA LEU A 115 7.12 4.22 14.98
C LEU A 115 6.54 2.85 14.68
N ALA A 116 5.28 2.58 15.05
CA ALA A 116 4.63 1.31 14.75
C ALA A 116 4.51 1.09 13.23
N GLY A 117 4.23 2.16 12.48
CA GLY A 117 4.21 2.14 11.02
C GLY A 117 5.59 1.88 10.42
N TRP A 118 6.64 2.49 10.96
CA TRP A 118 8.02 2.27 10.50
C TRP A 118 8.48 0.84 10.78
N ILE A 119 8.33 0.34 12.00
CA ILE A 119 8.72 -1.02 12.38
C ILE A 119 7.92 -2.06 11.58
N GLY A 120 6.60 -1.92 11.51
CA GLY A 120 5.76 -2.79 10.68
C GLY A 120 6.14 -2.71 9.20
N GLY A 121 6.50 -1.52 8.73
CA GLY A 121 7.02 -1.24 7.40
C GLY A 121 8.24 -2.09 7.05
N MET A 122 9.27 -1.99 7.90
CA MET A 122 10.52 -2.73 7.74
C MET A 122 10.32 -4.24 7.84
N LEU A 123 9.49 -4.73 8.76
CA LEU A 123 9.34 -6.16 8.96
C LEU A 123 8.54 -6.85 7.84
N VAL A 124 7.54 -6.16 7.29
CA VAL A 124 6.63 -6.77 6.30
C VAL A 124 7.05 -6.51 4.87
N TRP A 125 7.50 -5.29 4.57
CA TRP A 125 7.68 -4.83 3.19
C TRP A 125 9.15 -4.81 2.75
N ALA A 126 10.12 -5.15 3.62
CA ALA A 126 11.55 -5.10 3.27
C ALA A 126 11.96 -6.07 2.16
N LYS A 127 11.25 -7.20 1.97
CA LYS A 127 11.60 -8.14 0.91
C LYS A 127 11.21 -7.58 -0.46
N HIS A 128 12.20 -7.40 -1.34
CA HIS A 128 11.94 -6.98 -2.71
C HIS A 128 11.13 -8.03 -3.47
N SER A 129 9.97 -7.61 -3.98
CA SER A 129 9.14 -8.39 -4.90
C SER A 129 8.36 -7.41 -5.77
N SER A 130 8.00 -7.81 -6.99
CA SER A 130 7.21 -6.95 -7.90
C SER A 130 5.89 -6.49 -7.26
N VAL A 131 5.31 -7.32 -6.38
CA VAL A 131 4.14 -6.97 -5.56
C VAL A 131 4.44 -5.83 -4.59
N ASN A 132 5.51 -5.98 -3.80
CA ASN A 132 5.85 -5.03 -2.75
C ASN A 132 6.30 -3.70 -3.37
N GLU A 133 7.10 -3.75 -4.43
CA GLU A 133 7.55 -2.59 -5.19
C GLU A 133 6.36 -1.77 -5.71
N GLN A 134 5.39 -2.42 -6.37
CA GLN A 134 4.16 -1.77 -6.84
C GLN A 134 3.42 -1.03 -5.71
N ILE A 135 3.27 -1.67 -4.55
CA ILE A 135 2.55 -1.11 -3.41
C ILE A 135 3.32 0.06 -2.80
N VAL A 136 4.64 -0.08 -2.62
CA VAL A 136 5.50 0.93 -2.02
C VAL A 136 5.57 2.17 -2.91
N MET A 137 5.77 2.02 -4.22
CA MET A 137 5.76 3.16 -5.15
C MET A 137 4.39 3.85 -5.22
N TYR A 138 3.32 3.06 -5.23
CA TYR A 138 1.95 3.58 -5.18
C TYR A 138 1.69 4.38 -3.89
N LEU A 139 2.10 3.85 -2.73
CA LEU A 139 1.92 4.51 -1.45
C LEU A 139 2.81 5.75 -1.34
N PHE A 140 4.06 5.67 -1.79
CA PHE A 140 5.02 6.77 -1.79
C PHE A 140 4.45 8.00 -2.50
N SER A 141 3.99 7.84 -3.75
CA SER A 141 3.41 8.95 -4.52
C SER A 141 2.22 9.60 -3.80
N ARG A 142 1.32 8.80 -3.21
CA ARG A 142 0.15 9.30 -2.47
C ARG A 142 0.52 9.98 -1.16
N VAL A 143 1.52 9.47 -0.45
CA VAL A 143 2.02 10.05 0.79
C VAL A 143 2.70 11.39 0.51
N CYS A 144 3.52 11.50 -0.54
CA CYS A 144 4.12 12.76 -0.97
C CYS A 144 3.05 13.81 -1.31
N VAL A 145 2.02 13.44 -2.09
CA VAL A 145 0.89 14.34 -2.39
C VAL A 145 0.11 14.70 -1.11
N GLY A 146 -0.06 13.75 -0.19
CA GLY A 146 -0.67 13.97 1.11
C GLY A 146 0.09 14.99 1.97
N PHE A 147 1.42 14.88 2.01
CA PHE A 147 2.28 15.85 2.68
C PHE A 147 2.21 17.23 2.02
N ALA A 148 2.23 17.32 0.70
CA ALA A 148 2.05 18.58 -0.01
C ALA A 148 0.71 19.25 0.33
N LYS A 149 -0.38 18.47 0.38
CA LYS A 149 -1.71 18.98 0.81
C LYS A 149 -1.73 19.41 2.28
N LEU A 150 -1.01 18.70 3.16
CA LEU A 150 -0.89 19.07 4.57
C LEU A 150 -0.12 20.38 4.74
N LEU A 151 0.98 20.57 4.01
CA LEU A 151 1.76 21.81 4.01
C LEU A 151 0.95 22.99 3.47
N ALA A 152 0.19 22.77 2.39
CA ALA A 152 -0.73 23.77 1.83
C ALA A 152 -1.78 24.20 2.86
N ARG A 153 -2.39 23.25 3.59
CA ARG A 153 -3.36 23.54 4.66
C ARG A 153 -2.74 24.30 5.84
N ARG A 154 -1.45 24.14 6.09
CA ARG A 154 -0.71 24.86 7.14
C ARG A 154 -0.23 26.25 6.72
N GLY A 155 -0.55 26.70 5.50
CA GLY A 155 -0.15 28.02 5.02
C GLY A 155 1.32 28.14 4.64
N VAL A 156 2.03 27.02 4.42
CA VAL A 156 3.45 27.04 4.04
C VAL A 156 3.57 27.43 2.56
N ARG A 157 4.16 28.59 2.27
CA ARG A 157 4.49 29.00 0.89
C ARG A 157 5.65 28.15 0.34
N PRO A 158 5.64 27.74 -0.94
CA PRO A 158 4.71 28.11 -2.01
C PRO A 158 3.45 27.22 -2.11
N PHE A 159 3.33 26.16 -1.30
CA PHE A 159 2.23 25.20 -1.37
C PHE A 159 0.86 25.80 -1.02
N SER A 160 0.84 26.85 -0.20
CA SER A 160 -0.38 27.59 0.14
C SER A 160 -0.90 28.47 -1.00
N ASP A 161 -0.03 28.91 -1.90
CA ASP A 161 -0.39 29.90 -2.93
C ASP A 161 -1.03 29.23 -4.16
N TRP A 162 -0.77 27.93 -4.36
CA TRP A 162 -1.25 27.16 -5.49
C TRP A 162 -2.27 26.10 -5.04
N THR A 163 -3.49 26.17 -5.58
CA THR A 163 -4.45 25.08 -5.38
C THR A 163 -4.01 23.83 -6.14
N PHE A 164 -4.30 22.65 -5.59
CA PHE A 164 -3.95 21.37 -6.22
C PHE A 164 -4.48 21.27 -7.67
N ALA A 165 -5.67 21.82 -7.93
CA ALA A 165 -6.26 21.85 -9.27
C ALA A 165 -5.43 22.67 -10.27
N ARG A 166 -4.77 23.75 -9.84
CA ARG A 166 -3.89 24.57 -10.70
C ARG A 166 -2.51 23.95 -10.87
N ALA A 167 -1.99 23.27 -9.85
CA ALA A 167 -0.69 22.60 -9.93
C ALA A 167 -0.75 21.28 -10.73
N TYR A 168 -1.91 20.62 -10.76
CA TYR A 168 -2.06 19.29 -11.36
C TYR A 168 -1.71 19.22 -12.85
N PRO A 169 -2.12 20.15 -13.74
CA PRO A 169 -1.74 20.10 -15.16
C PRO A 169 -0.23 20.17 -15.37
N PHE A 170 0.47 21.05 -14.66
CA PHE A 170 1.93 21.16 -14.73
C PHE A 170 2.63 19.91 -14.21
N PHE A 171 2.13 19.36 -13.10
CA PHE A 171 2.62 18.10 -12.56
C PHE A 171 2.44 16.94 -13.54
N ALA A 172 1.25 16.82 -14.15
CA ALA A 172 0.96 15.79 -15.14
C ALA A 172 1.85 15.94 -16.38
N ALA A 173 2.01 17.15 -16.90
CA ALA A 173 2.88 17.43 -18.04
C ALA A 173 4.34 17.07 -17.75
N ALA A 174 4.87 17.46 -16.58
CA ALA A 174 6.24 17.15 -16.17
C ALA A 174 6.47 15.65 -16.01
N VAL A 175 5.55 14.94 -15.34
CA VAL A 175 5.62 13.48 -15.19
C VAL A 175 5.61 12.80 -16.54
N TRP A 176 4.75 13.23 -17.46
CA TRP A 176 4.62 12.58 -18.76
C TRP A 176 5.81 12.87 -19.69
N ALA A 177 6.30 14.11 -19.69
CA ALA A 177 7.55 14.45 -20.39
C ALA A 177 8.73 13.60 -19.88
N ALA A 178 8.85 13.42 -18.55
CA ALA A 178 9.90 12.59 -17.97
C ALA A 178 9.77 11.11 -18.35
N VAL A 179 8.56 10.54 -18.32
CA VAL A 179 8.33 9.14 -18.71
C VAL A 179 8.67 8.91 -20.17
N MET A 180 8.21 9.77 -21.09
CA MET A 180 8.51 9.63 -22.51
C MET A 180 10.02 9.76 -22.77
N TRP A 181 10.70 10.71 -22.12
CA TRP A 181 12.15 10.86 -22.27
C TRP A 181 12.94 9.66 -21.72
N LEU A 182 12.53 9.12 -20.56
CA LEU A 182 13.12 7.90 -19.98
C LEU A 182 12.88 6.69 -20.88
N PHE A 183 11.68 6.57 -21.45
CA PHE A 183 11.32 5.48 -22.34
C PHE A 183 12.22 5.43 -23.59
N GLU A 184 12.38 6.56 -24.27
CA GLU A 184 13.17 6.64 -25.51
C GLU A 184 14.68 6.49 -25.25
N ARG A 185 15.20 7.09 -24.16
CA ARG A 185 16.65 7.13 -23.92
C ARG A 185 17.17 5.98 -23.05
N HIS A 186 16.36 5.52 -22.09
CA HIS A 186 16.77 4.59 -21.03
C HIS A 186 15.63 3.63 -20.61
N PRO A 187 15.05 2.82 -21.54
CA PRO A 187 13.83 2.04 -21.27
C PRO A 187 13.98 1.06 -20.10
N LYS A 188 15.17 0.48 -19.92
CA LYS A 188 15.48 -0.50 -18.86
C LYS A 188 15.45 0.08 -17.43
N VAL A 189 15.37 1.40 -17.29
CA VAL A 189 15.25 2.07 -15.98
C VAL A 189 13.78 2.19 -15.55
N LEU A 190 12.85 2.06 -16.50
CA LEU A 190 11.42 2.10 -16.20
C LEU A 190 10.96 0.83 -15.50
N GLN A 191 9.87 0.96 -14.76
CA GLN A 191 9.21 -0.15 -14.11
C GLN A 191 8.73 -1.15 -15.20
N PRO A 192 9.00 -2.46 -15.09
CA PRO A 192 8.83 -3.38 -16.21
C PRO A 192 7.42 -3.43 -16.82
N SER A 193 6.36 -3.24 -16.03
CA SER A 193 5.01 -3.20 -16.60
C SER A 193 4.70 -1.91 -17.36
N LEU A 194 5.30 -0.78 -16.97
CA LEU A 194 5.19 0.46 -17.73
C LEU A 194 5.96 0.36 -19.05
N GLU A 195 7.18 -0.18 -19.01
CA GLU A 195 7.99 -0.44 -20.21
C GLU A 195 7.22 -1.32 -21.21
N GLN A 196 6.70 -2.47 -20.78
CA GLN A 196 5.92 -3.37 -21.64
C GLN A 196 4.71 -2.68 -22.27
N SER A 197 3.99 -1.85 -21.50
CA SER A 197 2.83 -1.12 -22.02
C SER A 197 3.26 -0.08 -23.05
N MET A 198 4.38 0.60 -22.84
CA MET A 198 4.87 1.62 -23.78
C MET A 198 5.45 1.00 -25.07
N VAL A 199 6.15 -0.13 -24.98
CA VAL A 199 6.61 -0.88 -26.16
C VAL A 199 5.42 -1.30 -27.02
N TYR A 200 4.40 -1.89 -26.40
CA TYR A 200 3.17 -2.30 -27.08
C TYR A 200 2.45 -1.13 -27.78
N LEU A 201 2.40 0.04 -27.13
CA LEU A 201 1.72 1.22 -27.68
C LEU A 201 2.53 1.92 -28.79
N TYR A 202 3.84 2.07 -28.63
CA TYR A 202 4.65 2.98 -29.45
C TYR A 202 5.65 2.29 -30.39
N HIS A 203 6.17 1.11 -30.06
CA HIS A 203 7.18 0.42 -30.89
C HIS A 203 6.54 -0.68 -31.73
N ASP A 204 5.65 -1.47 -31.16
CA ASP A 204 4.99 -2.57 -31.90
C ASP A 204 4.13 -2.03 -33.05
N THR A 205 3.57 -0.82 -32.89
CA THR A 205 2.82 -0.11 -33.93
C THR A 205 3.69 0.34 -35.11
N ASN A 206 5.00 0.49 -34.94
CA ASN A 206 5.92 0.88 -36.02
C ASN A 206 6.33 -0.30 -36.91
N ALA A 207 6.05 -1.55 -36.51
CA ALA A 207 6.42 -2.77 -37.25
C ALA A 207 5.39 -3.17 -38.32
N TRP A 208 4.66 -2.19 -38.89
CA TRP A 208 3.51 -2.32 -39.79
C TRP A 208 3.67 -3.29 -40.99
N SER A 209 4.89 -3.70 -41.36
CA SER A 209 5.13 -4.44 -42.61
C SER A 209 4.89 -5.95 -42.57
N ARG A 210 4.50 -6.59 -41.44
CA ARG A 210 4.29 -8.05 -41.41
C ARG A 210 2.85 -8.51 -41.12
N ASP A 211 2.03 -7.70 -40.45
CA ASP A 211 0.76 -8.19 -39.89
C ASP A 211 -0.48 -7.89 -40.76
N CYS A 212 -0.34 -7.18 -41.89
CA CYS A 212 -1.44 -7.04 -42.85
C CYS A 212 -1.86 -8.36 -43.52
N GLN A 213 -1.12 -9.46 -43.34
CA GLN A 213 -1.55 -10.80 -43.76
C GLN A 213 -2.37 -11.56 -42.69
N GLU A 214 -2.32 -11.16 -41.41
CA GLU A 214 -3.07 -11.82 -40.33
C GLU A 214 -4.44 -11.19 -40.05
N LEU A 215 -4.67 -9.95 -40.51
CA LEU A 215 -5.97 -9.25 -40.38
C LEU A 215 -6.97 -9.54 -41.51
N ALA A 216 -6.59 -10.29 -42.54
CA ALA A 216 -7.55 -10.86 -43.48
C ALA A 216 -8.12 -12.14 -42.84
N PRO A 217 -9.42 -12.22 -42.54
CA PRO A 217 -10.02 -13.49 -42.16
C PRO A 217 -9.77 -14.47 -43.32
N SER A 218 -9.05 -15.55 -43.05
CA SER A 218 -8.91 -16.66 -43.98
C SER A 218 -10.29 -17.22 -44.28
N ILE A 219 -10.82 -16.90 -45.47
CA ILE A 219 -11.90 -17.63 -46.12
C ILE A 219 -11.32 -18.90 -46.72
#